data_AF-A0A936MHA9-F1
#
_entry.id   AF-A0A936MHA9-F1
#
_cell.length_a   1.000
_cell.length_b   1.000
_cell.length_c   1.000
_cell.angle_alpha   90.00
_cell.angle_beta   90.00
_cell.angle_gamma   90.00
#
_symmetry.space_group_name_H-M   'P 1'
#
loop_
_entity.id
_entity.type
_entity.pdbx_description
1 polymer ?
#
loop_
_entity_poly.entity_id
_entity_poly.type
_entity_poly.pdbx_seq_one_letter_code
_entity_poly.pdbx_strand_id
1 'polypeptide(L)'
;MKRRQATEAIQYTLRNVPPGVDRALRQRAKQLSRSLNDVAIEALMRGAGITHEPIEQHDLDFLFGSWVDDPEVDKALEEQRQIDPELWK
;
A
#
# COMPACT_ATOMS: atom_id res chain seq x y z
N MET A 1 -7.66 30.20 1.00
CA MET A 1 -6.47 29.56 0.40
C MET A 1 -5.40 29.40 1.49
N LYS A 2 -5.26 28.22 2.11
CA LYS A 2 -4.17 27.96 3.06
C LYS A 2 -2.97 27.46 2.26
N ARG A 3 -1.88 28.23 2.26
CA ARG A 3 -0.58 27.78 1.71
C ARG A 3 -0.17 26.54 2.50
N ARG A 4 -0.08 25.38 1.84
CA ARG A 4 0.66 24.22 2.37
C ARG A 4 2.09 24.73 2.65
N GLN A 5 2.53 24.66 3.90
CA GLN A 5 3.95 24.83 4.20
C GLN A 5 4.68 23.74 3.40
N ALA A 6 5.55 24.15 2.48
CA ALA A 6 6.48 23.22 1.88
C ALA A 6 7.47 22.83 2.98
N THR A 7 7.24 21.67 3.60
CA THR A 7 8.24 21.06 4.47
C THR A 7 9.51 20.91 3.64
N GLU A 8 10.59 21.59 4.03
CA GLU A 8 11.88 21.45 3.35
C GLU A 8 12.27 19.96 3.35
N ALA A 9 12.30 19.35 2.17
CA ALA A 9 12.63 17.95 2.03
C ALA A 9 14.15 17.78 2.16
N ILE A 10 14.59 17.03 3.18
CA ILE A 10 16.00 16.71 3.37
C ILE A 10 16.39 15.61 2.38
N GLN A 11 17.41 15.85 1.57
CA GLN A 11 17.92 14.89 0.59
C GLN A 11 19.13 14.14 1.15
N TYR A 12 19.07 12.81 1.12
CA TYR A 12 20.18 11.93 1.47
C TYR A 12 20.65 11.15 0.24
N THR A 13 21.97 10.91 0.16
CA THR A 13 22.54 9.95 -0.80
C THR A 13 23.02 8.72 -0.03
N LEU A 14 22.40 7.58 -0.28
CA LEU A 14 22.85 6.29 0.25
C LEU A 14 24.00 5.76 -0.62
N ARG A 15 25.20 5.66 -0.05
CA ARG A 15 26.38 5.11 -0.73
C ARG A 15 26.56 3.64 -0.39
N ASN A 16 27.16 2.88 -1.31
CA ASN A 16 27.51 1.47 -1.13
C ASN A 16 26.31 0.57 -0.75
N VAL A 17 25.15 0.80 -1.37
CA VAL A 17 23.97 -0.06 -1.16
C VAL A 17 24.30 -1.49 -1.59
N PRO A 18 24.18 -2.49 -0.71
CA PRO A 18 24.49 -3.87 -1.08
C PRO A 18 23.62 -4.34 -2.25
N PRO A 19 24.16 -5.14 -3.20
CA PRO A 19 23.40 -5.58 -4.38
C PRO A 19 22.11 -6.33 -4.05
N GLY A 20 22.08 -7.06 -2.93
CA GLY A 20 20.88 -7.74 -2.46
C GLY A 20 19.76 -6.77 -2.06
N VAL A 21 20.11 -5.62 -1.48
CA VAL A 21 19.17 -4.58 -1.05
C VAL A 21 18.60 -3.85 -2.26
N ASP A 22 19.44 -3.44 -3.23
CA ASP A 22 18.95 -2.79 -4.47
C ASP A 22 17.95 -3.69 -5.22
N ARG A 23 18.28 -4.98 -5.39
CA ARG A 23 17.37 -5.95 -6.04
C ARG A 23 16.03 -6.06 -5.31
N ALA A 24 16.06 -6.19 -3.97
CA ALA A 24 14.84 -6.30 -3.17
C ALA A 24 13.97 -5.05 -3.28
N LEU A 25 14.57 -3.86 -3.20
CA LEU A 25 13.84 -2.58 -3.33
C LEU A 25 13.22 -2.42 -4.72
N ARG A 26 13.96 -2.75 -5.80
CA ARG A 26 13.43 -2.69 -7.18
C ARG A 26 12.30 -3.69 -7.42
N GLN A 27 12.45 -4.91 -6.92
CA GLN A 27 11.40 -5.92 -7.03
C GLN A 27 10.12 -5.44 -6.32
N ARG A 28 10.26 -4.91 -5.10
CA ARG A 28 9.14 -4.36 -4.32
C ARG A 28 8.50 -3.16 -5.02
N ALA A 29 9.29 -2.24 -5.57
CA ALA A 29 8.80 -1.10 -6.35
C ALA A 29 7.98 -1.54 -7.58
N LYS A 30 8.47 -2.55 -8.31
CA LYS A 30 7.74 -3.14 -9.44
C LYS A 30 6.42 -3.80 -9.02
N GLN A 31 6.44 -4.56 -7.92
CA GLN A 31 5.24 -5.24 -7.40
C GLN A 31 4.16 -4.25 -6.96
N LEU A 32 4.57 -3.13 -6.36
CA LEU A 32 3.66 -2.11 -5.83
C LEU A 32 3.34 -1.01 -6.86
N SER A 33 3.88 -1.07 -8.07
CA SER A 33 3.79 0.01 -9.06
C SER A 33 4.17 1.40 -8.50
N ARG A 34 5.15 1.44 -7.59
CA ARG A 34 5.61 2.66 -6.90
C ARG A 34 7.03 3.02 -7.30
N SER A 35 7.43 4.27 -7.07
CA SER A 35 8.80 4.69 -7.34
C SER A 35 9.79 3.99 -6.40
N LEU A 36 11.02 3.78 -6.87
CA LEU A 36 12.09 3.21 -6.04
C LEU A 36 12.36 4.09 -4.81
N ASN A 37 12.23 5.41 -4.97
CA ASN A 37 12.41 6.37 -3.89
C ASN A 37 11.37 6.16 -2.77
N ASP A 38 10.09 6.04 -3.11
CA ASP A 38 9.03 5.89 -2.10
C ASP A 38 9.19 4.60 -1.30
N VAL A 39 9.55 3.51 -1.99
CA VAL A 39 9.82 2.22 -1.35
C VAL A 39 11.08 2.29 -0.46
N ALA A 40 12.12 3.01 -0.89
CA ALA A 40 13.32 3.20 -0.10
C ALA A 40 13.06 4.03 1.16
N ILE A 41 12.30 5.13 1.05
CA ILE A 41 11.90 5.96 2.18
C ILE A 41 11.06 5.14 3.17
N GLU A 42 10.07 4.38 2.70
CA GLU A 42 9.26 3.50 3.55
C GLU A 42 10.10 2.44 4.27
N ALA A 43 11.09 1.85 3.59
CA ALA A 43 12.01 0.90 4.21
C ALA A 43 12.88 1.56 5.29
N LEU A 44 13.40 2.77 5.06
CA LEU A 44 14.17 3.54 6.03
C LEU A 44 13.33 3.90 7.25
N MET A 45 12.09 4.34 7.05
CA MET A 45 11.16 4.69 8.14
C MET A 45 10.88 3.46 9.02
N ARG A 46 10.55 2.31 8.41
CA ARG A 46 10.38 1.05 9.14
C ARG A 46 11.63 0.66 9.92
N GLY A 47 12.80 0.73 9.31
CA GLY A 47 14.08 0.39 9.95
C GLY A 47 14.45 1.33 11.10
N ALA A 48 14.03 2.59 11.03
CA ALA A 48 14.22 3.58 12.08
C ALA A 48 13.16 3.53 13.19
N GLY A 49 12.20 2.58 13.14
CA GLY A 49 11.08 2.51 14.09
C GLY A 49 10.09 3.66 13.95
N ILE A 50 10.12 4.38 12.82
CA ILE A 50 9.21 5.47 12.51
C ILE A 50 7.99 4.87 11.82
N THR A 51 6.98 4.53 12.59
CA THR A 51 5.64 4.22 12.07
C THR A 51 4.98 5.54 11.65
N HIS A 52 4.83 5.80 10.36
CA HIS A 52 3.94 6.88 9.92
C HIS A 52 2.47 6.44 9.93
N GLU A 53 1.58 7.43 10.00
CA GLU A 53 0.16 7.37 9.63
C GLU A 53 -0.07 6.49 8.39
N PRO A 54 -1.29 5.90 8.24
CA PRO A 54 -1.57 4.87 7.25
C PRO A 54 -0.97 5.19 5.89
N ILE A 55 -0.07 4.34 5.41
CA ILE A 55 0.48 4.46 4.05
C ILE A 55 -0.68 4.25 3.09
N GLU A 56 -1.00 5.26 2.27
CA GLU A 56 -1.94 5.10 1.17
C GLU A 56 -1.42 4.02 0.22
N GLN A 57 -2.15 2.91 0.10
CA GLN A 57 -1.87 1.82 -0.82
C GLN A 57 -2.73 2.02 -2.07
N HIS A 58 -2.07 2.05 -3.23
CA HIS A 58 -2.69 2.31 -4.54
C HIS A 58 -2.75 1.06 -5.43
N ASP A 59 -2.30 -0.08 -4.93
CA ASP A 59 -2.19 -1.32 -5.69
C ASP A 59 -3.55 -1.89 -6.11
N LEU A 60 -4.62 -1.54 -5.40
CA LEU A 60 -6.00 -1.90 -5.74
C LEU A 60 -6.78 -0.77 -6.40
N ASP A 61 -6.14 0.37 -6.72
CA ASP A 61 -6.85 1.55 -7.22
C ASP A 61 -7.59 1.29 -8.53
N PHE A 62 -7.02 0.40 -9.36
CA PHE A 62 -7.60 0.01 -10.64
C PHE A 62 -8.92 -0.77 -10.51
N LEU A 63 -9.23 -1.32 -9.32
CA LEU A 63 -10.47 -2.03 -9.05
C LEU A 63 -11.63 -1.07 -8.71
N PHE A 64 -11.35 0.17 -8.28
CA PHE A 64 -12.41 1.10 -7.94
C PHE A 64 -13.21 1.48 -9.19
N GLY A 65 -14.52 1.23 -9.15
CA GLY A 65 -15.42 1.50 -10.27
C GLY A 65 -15.33 0.49 -11.42
N SER A 66 -14.52 -0.56 -11.30
CA SER A 66 -14.45 -1.66 -12.29
C SER A 66 -15.47 -2.76 -12.02
N TRP A 67 -16.40 -2.57 -11.08
CA TRP A 67 -17.42 -3.56 -10.76
C TRP A 67 -18.35 -3.75 -11.95
N VAL A 68 -18.64 -5.01 -12.25
CA VAL A 68 -19.62 -5.40 -13.25
C VAL A 68 -20.76 -6.07 -12.50
N ASP A 69 -21.98 -5.59 -12.70
CA ASP A 69 -23.16 -6.17 -12.06
C ASP A 69 -23.32 -7.64 -12.48
N ASP A 70 -23.37 -8.52 -11.49
CA ASP A 70 -23.47 -9.97 -11.65
C ASP A 70 -24.48 -10.54 -10.62
N PRO A 71 -25.69 -10.91 -11.06
CA PRO A 71 -26.72 -11.45 -10.18
C PRO A 71 -26.34 -12.74 -9.44
N GLU A 72 -25.42 -13.54 -9.98
CA GLU A 72 -24.96 -14.77 -9.31
C GLU A 72 -24.05 -14.42 -8.13
N VAL A 73 -23.17 -13.44 -8.31
CA VAL A 73 -22.32 -12.91 -7.24
C VAL A 73 -23.16 -12.22 -6.17
N ASP A 74 -24.15 -11.42 -6.55
CA ASP A 74 -25.05 -10.75 -5.60
C ASP A 74 -25.78 -11.76 -4.71
N LYS A 75 -26.35 -12.81 -5.30
CA LYS A 75 -27.01 -13.89 -4.56
C LYS A 75 -26.03 -14.59 -3.60
N ALA A 76 -24.82 -14.91 -4.06
CA ALA A 76 -23.82 -15.55 -3.21
C ALA A 76 -23.39 -14.65 -2.03
N LEU A 77 -23.27 -13.34 -2.26
CA LEU A 77 -22.98 -12.37 -1.19
C LEU A 77 -24.13 -12.24 -0.20
N GLU A 78 -25.39 -12.30 -0.65
CA GLU A 78 -26.57 -12.33 0.24
C GLU A 78 -26.58 -13.55 1.15
N GLU A 79 -26.25 -14.73 0.61
CA GLU A 79 -26.13 -15.97 1.38
C GLU A 79 -25.00 -15.88 2.42
N GLN A 80 -23.84 -15.33 2.07
CA GLN A 80 -22.69 -15.16 2.97
C GLN A 80 -22.90 -14.12 4.07
N ARG A 81 -23.81 -13.16 3.89
CA ARG A 81 -24.13 -12.15 4.92
C ARG A 81 -25.01 -12.69 6.05
N GLN A 82 -25.57 -13.90 5.90
CA GLN A 82 -26.33 -14.54 6.96
C GLN A 82 -25.37 -14.96 8.08
N ILE A 83 -25.59 -14.42 9.29
CA ILE A 83 -24.81 -14.79 10.46
C ILE A 83 -25.31 -16.14 10.96
N ASP A 84 -24.40 -17.13 11.05
CA ASP A 84 -24.65 -18.37 11.79
C ASP A 84 -24.38 -18.14 13.29
N PRO A 85 -25.41 -18.15 14.15
CA PRO A 85 -25.26 -17.90 15.58
C PRO A 85 -24.42 -18.97 16.31
N GLU A 86 -24.33 -20.18 15.77
CA GLU A 86 -23.54 -21.26 16.39
C GLU A 86 -22.04 -21.13 16.09
N LEU A 87 -21.66 -20.47 14.97
CA LEU A 87 -20.26 -20.14 14.64
C LEU A 87 -19.75 -18.88 15.35
N TRP A 88 -20.63 -18.09 15.98
CA TRP A 88 -20.30 -16.82 16.66
C TRP A 88 -20.48 -16.91 18.19
N LYS A 89 -20.30 -18.09 18.78
CA LYS A 89 -20.21 -18.27 20.24
C LYS A 89 -18.76 -18.29 20.73
#